data_AF-A0AAW0AN03-F1
#
_entry.id   AF-A0AAW0AN03-F1
#
_cell.length_a   1.000
_cell.length_b   1.000
_cell.length_c   1.000
_cell.angle_alpha   90.00
_cell.angle_beta   90.00
_cell.angle_gamma   90.00
#
_symmetry.space_group_name_H-M   'P 1'
#
loop_
_entity.id
_entity.type
_entity.pdbx_description
1 polymer ?
#
loop_
_entity_poly.entity_id
_entity_poly.type
_entity_poly.pdbx_seq_one_letter_code
_entity_poly.pdbx_strand_id
1 'polypeptide(L)'
;MGMHGIWKLLDQAVETHNIVQYTTAECFKNGAQDCRPMIIGIDASIWMYQVTTVLNYRNTRRGPNPAMQIIYHRLVALLHSVRP
;
A
#
# COMPACT_ATOMS: atom_id res chain seq x y z
N MET A 1 8.97 18.96 -3.19
CA MET A 1 8.54 19.42 -1.85
C MET A 1 7.03 19.54 -1.85
N GLY A 2 6.34 18.98 -0.86
CA GLY A 2 4.87 18.98 -0.83
C GLY A 2 4.26 20.36 -0.54
N MET A 3 3.00 20.56 -0.90
CA MET A 3 2.26 21.77 -0.50
C MET A 3 2.04 21.78 1.02
N HIS A 4 2.52 22.84 1.67
CA HIS A 4 2.37 22.98 3.12
C HIS A 4 0.89 23.20 3.48
N GLY A 5 0.39 22.47 4.48
CA GLY A 5 -0.97 22.63 4.99
C GLY A 5 -2.08 21.88 4.23
N ILE A 6 -1.79 21.28 3.06
CA ILE A 6 -2.82 20.60 2.24
C ILE A 6 -3.52 19.46 2.98
N TRP A 7 -2.78 18.70 3.79
CA TRP A 7 -3.35 17.59 4.56
C TRP A 7 -4.38 18.05 5.60
N LYS A 8 -4.22 19.22 6.21
CA LYS A 8 -5.21 19.77 7.16
C LYS A 8 -6.50 20.19 6.48
N LEU A 9 -6.41 20.66 5.24
CA LEU A 9 -7.58 21.04 4.44
C LEU A 9 -8.33 19.80 3.93
N LEU A 10 -7.59 18.74 3.57
CA LEU A 10 -8.16 17.50 3.06
C LEU A 10 -8.59 16.52 4.14
N ASP A 11 -8.22 16.73 5.41
CA ASP A 11 -8.47 15.79 6.51
C ASP A 11 -9.95 15.38 6.62
N GLN A 12 -10.87 16.33 6.41
CA GLN A 12 -12.32 16.08 6.42
C GLN A 12 -12.80 15.20 5.26
N ALA A 13 -12.01 15.08 4.19
CA ALA A 13 -12.30 14.27 3.01
C ALA A 13 -11.49 12.96 2.98
N VAL A 14 -10.67 12.68 3.99
CA VAL A 14 -9.90 11.43 4.06
C VAL A 14 -10.84 10.30 4.48
N GLU A 15 -10.87 9.25 3.66
CA GLU A 15 -11.50 7.98 4.02
C GLU A 15 -10.43 6.91 4.18
N THR A 16 -10.51 6.14 5.26
CA THR A 16 -9.63 4.99 5.48
C THR A 16 -10.41 3.71 5.22
N HIS A 17 -9.98 2.95 4.23
CA HIS A 17 -10.60 1.69 3.84
C HIS A 17 -9.66 0.51 4.01
N ASN A 18 -10.21 -0.65 4.37
CA ASN A 18 -9.47 -1.90 4.30
C ASN A 18 -9.29 -2.28 2.82
N ILE A 19 -8.06 -2.59 2.41
CA ILE A 19 -7.73 -2.87 1.01
C ILE A 19 -8.56 -4.04 0.45
N VAL A 20 -8.82 -5.08 1.25
CA VAL A 20 -9.61 -6.25 0.82
C VAL A 20 -11.05 -5.81 0.57
N GLN A 21 -11.68 -5.14 1.55
CA GLN A 21 -13.05 -4.67 1.41
C GLN A 21 -13.22 -3.72 0.22
N TYR A 22 -12.26 -2.81 0.03
CA TYR A 22 -12.26 -1.88 -1.10
C TYR A 22 -12.13 -2.65 -2.43
N THR A 23 -11.17 -3.58 -2.54
CA THR A 23 -10.99 -4.38 -3.76
C THR A 23 -12.22 -5.22 -4.08
N THR A 24 -12.84 -5.87 -3.09
CA THR A 24 -14.06 -6.66 -3.27
C THR A 24 -15.21 -5.76 -3.73
N ALA A 25 -15.42 -4.63 -3.07
CA ALA A 25 -16.47 -3.68 -3.45
C ALA A 25 -16.28 -3.17 -4.89
N GLU A 26 -15.08 -2.74 -5.26
CA GLU A 26 -14.75 -2.31 -6.63
C GLU A 26 -15.00 -3.40 -7.66
N CYS A 27 -14.57 -4.64 -7.39
CA CYS A 27 -14.79 -5.78 -8.29
C CYS A 27 -16.28 -6.02 -8.60
N PHE A 28 -17.18 -5.71 -7.67
CA PHE A 28 -18.62 -5.92 -7.82
C PHE A 28 -19.41 -4.67 -8.26
N LYS A 29 -18.78 -3.49 -8.40
CA LYS A 29 -19.47 -2.23 -8.76
C LYS A 29 -20.22 -2.30 -10.09
N ASN A 30 -19.77 -3.11 -11.03
CA ASN A 30 -20.39 -3.26 -12.36
C ASN A 30 -21.30 -4.50 -12.48
N GLY A 31 -21.65 -5.15 -11.36
CA GLY A 31 -22.46 -6.36 -11.33
C GLY A 31 -21.64 -7.65 -11.34
N ALA A 32 -22.20 -8.74 -10.81
CA ALA A 32 -21.50 -10.00 -10.56
C ALA A 32 -20.96 -10.71 -11.82
N GLN A 33 -21.46 -10.34 -13.01
CA GLN A 33 -21.02 -10.92 -14.29
C GLN A 33 -19.72 -10.30 -14.83
N ASP A 34 -19.33 -9.11 -14.37
CA ASP A 34 -18.19 -8.34 -14.89
C ASP A 34 -17.16 -8.10 -13.77
N CYS A 35 -16.87 -9.15 -13.00
CA CYS A 35 -15.92 -9.12 -11.90
C CYS A 35 -14.50 -8.93 -12.45
N ARG A 36 -14.06 -7.67 -12.52
CA ARG A 36 -12.73 -7.29 -13.02
C ARG A 36 -11.80 -7.02 -11.84
N PRO A 37 -10.54 -7.49 -11.89
CA PRO A 37 -9.59 -7.20 -10.83
C PRO A 37 -9.33 -5.69 -10.73
N MET A 38 -9.21 -5.19 -9.51
CA MET A 38 -8.78 -3.82 -9.26
C MET A 38 -7.34 -3.62 -9.76
N ILE A 39 -7.13 -2.58 -10.57
CA ILE A 39 -5.80 -2.17 -11.03
C ILE A 39 -5.34 -1.01 -10.15
N ILE A 40 -4.18 -1.16 -9.50
CA ILE A 40 -3.60 -0.15 -8.61
C ILE A 40 -2.22 0.26 -9.12
N GLY A 41 -2.03 1.55 -9.36
CA GLY A 41 -0.70 2.14 -9.55
C GLY A 41 -0.05 2.43 -8.19
N ILE A 42 1.10 1.82 -7.92
CA ILE A 42 1.88 2.09 -6.70
C ILE A 42 3.12 2.88 -7.10
N ASP A 43 3.24 4.11 -6.60
CA ASP A 43 4.48 4.88 -6.74
C ASP A 43 5.60 4.23 -5.91
N ALA A 44 6.69 3.84 -6.56
CA ALA A 44 7.84 3.22 -5.92
C ALA A 44 8.58 4.16 -4.94
N SER A 45 8.42 5.48 -5.08
CA SER A 45 9.06 6.47 -4.23
C SER A 45 8.62 6.37 -2.76
N ILE A 46 7.40 5.87 -2.49
CA ILE A 46 6.85 5.71 -1.13
C ILE A 46 7.70 4.74 -0.28
N TRP A 47 8.39 3.81 -0.93
CA TRP A 47 9.18 2.77 -0.28
C TRP A 47 10.51 3.34 0.22
N MET A 48 11.07 4.36 -0.43
CA MET A 48 12.38 4.91 -0.06
C MET A 48 12.39 5.48 1.35
N TYR A 49 11.36 6.23 1.73
CA TYR A 49 11.24 6.77 3.09
C TYR A 49 10.91 5.68 4.12
N GLN A 50 10.02 4.74 3.77
CA GLN A 50 9.55 3.73 4.72
C GLN A 50 10.63 2.68 5.02
N VAL A 51 11.37 2.25 4.00
CA VAL A 51 12.46 1.28 4.15
C VAL A 51 13.61 1.87 4.96
N THR A 52 14.03 3.10 4.65
CA THR A 52 15.10 3.78 5.42
C THR A 52 14.70 4.00 6.87
N THR A 53 13.46 4.40 7.14
CA THR A 53 12.94 4.55 8.52
C THR A 53 12.95 3.21 9.26
N VAL A 54 12.43 2.14 8.67
CA VAL A 54 12.38 0.81 9.32
C VAL A 54 13.78 0.27 9.61
N LEU A 55 14.73 0.46 8.68
CA LEU A 55 16.13 0.05 8.86
C LEU A 55 16.89 0.86 9.92
N ASN A 56 16.41 2.07 10.24
CA ASN A 56 17.01 2.91 11.28
C ASN A 56 16.45 2.62 12.68
N TYR A 57 15.19 2.19 12.78
CA TYR A 57 14.51 2.01 14.08
C TYR A 57 14.35 0.56 14.53
N ARG A 58 14.20 -0.39 13.60
CA ARG A 58 14.19 -1.81 13.93
C ARG A 58 15.57 -2.37 13.57
N ASN A 59 16.12 -3.23 14.41
CA ASN A 59 17.33 -4.01 14.12
C ASN A 59 17.13 -5.01 12.96
N THR A 60 16.35 -4.66 11.95
CA THR A 60 16.07 -5.37 10.69
C THR A 60 17.24 -5.30 9.71
N ARG A 61 18.37 -4.69 10.09
CA ARG A 61 19.62 -4.66 9.30
C ARG A 61 20.32 -6.03 9.19
N ARG A 62 19.70 -7.13 9.61
CA ARG A 62 20.31 -8.46 9.54
C ARG A 62 20.10 -9.07 8.16
N GLY A 63 21.19 -9.53 7.56
CA GLY A 63 21.19 -10.24 6.29
C GLY A 63 21.43 -9.36 5.05
N PRO A 64 21.60 -9.98 3.89
CA PRO A 64 21.86 -9.26 2.64
C PRO A 64 20.62 -8.49 2.20
N ASN A 65 20.83 -7.20 1.89
CA ASN A 65 19.84 -6.29 1.33
C ASN A 65 18.49 -6.26 2.09
N PRO A 66 18.49 -5.80 3.35
CA PRO A 66 17.29 -5.79 4.20
C PRO A 66 16.21 -4.85 3.67
N ALA A 67 16.61 -3.85 2.86
CA ALA A 67 15.69 -2.99 2.12
C ALA A 67 14.79 -3.81 1.19
N MET A 68 15.41 -4.61 0.31
CA MET A 68 14.68 -5.44 -0.64
C MET A 68 13.84 -6.52 0.03
N GLN A 69 14.27 -7.04 1.18
CA GLN A 69 13.44 -7.99 1.95
C GLN A 69 12.14 -7.36 2.43
N ILE A 70 12.18 -6.13 2.96
CA ILE A 70 10.97 -5.38 3.35
C ILE A 70 10.08 -5.16 2.13
N ILE A 71 10.67 -4.83 0.98
CA ILE A 71 9.91 -4.64 -0.25
C ILE A 71 9.19 -5.94 -0.64
N TYR A 72 9.95 -7.03 -0.72
CA TYR A 72 9.47 -8.35 -1.07
C TYR A 72 8.30 -8.80 -0.18
N HIS A 73 8.44 -8.70 1.14
CA HIS A 73 7.40 -9.13 2.07
C HIS A 73 6.10 -8.34 1.93
N ARG A 74 6.17 -7.05 1.59
CA ARG A 74 4.97 -6.24 1.35
C ARG A 74 4.28 -6.59 0.04
N LEU A 75 5.04 -6.89 -1.01
CA LEU A 75 4.47 -7.40 -2.27
C LEU A 75 3.79 -8.75 -2.05
N VAL A 76 4.42 -9.65 -1.29
CA VAL A 76 3.82 -10.92 -0.89
C VAL A 76 2.55 -10.70 -0.08
N ALA A 77 2.57 -9.82 0.92
CA ALA A 77 1.39 -9.50 1.72
C ALA A 77 0.24 -8.94 0.85
N LEU A 78 0.55 -8.08 -0.12
CA LEU A 78 -0.43 -7.57 -1.09
C LEU A 78 -1.05 -8.72 -1.89
N LEU A 79 -0.23 -9.62 -2.44
CA LEU A 79 -0.72 -10.79 -3.18
C LEU A 79 -1.58 -11.73 -2.31
N HIS A 80 -1.21 -11.92 -1.04
CA HIS A 80 -1.98 -12.75 -0.12
C HIS A 80 -3.29 -12.11 0.33
N SER A 81 -3.31 -10.78 0.51
CA SER A 81 -4.55 -10.06 0.87
C SER A 81 -5.60 -10.09 -0.25
N VAL A 82 -5.21 -10.45 -1.46
CA VAL A 82 -6.07 -10.50 -2.66
C VAL A 82 -6.45 -11.94 -3.03
N ARG A 83 -5.96 -12.97 -2.31
CA ARG A 83 -6.43 -14.35 -2.49
C ARG A 83 -7.76 -14.56 -1.76
N PRO A 84 -8.78 -15.16 -2.41
CA PRO A 84 -10.03 -15.53 -1.76
C PRO A 84 -9.84 -16.62 -0.70
#